data_AF-V9FG73-F1
#
_entry.id   AF-V9FG73-F1
#
_cell.length_a   1.000
_cell.length_b   1.000
_cell.length_c   1.000
_cell.angle_alpha   90.00
_cell.angle_beta   90.00
_cell.angle_gamma   90.00
#
_symmetry.space_group_name_H-M   'P 1'
#
loop_
_entity.id
_entity.type
_entity.pdbx_description
1 polymer ?
#
loop_
_entity_poly.entity_id
_entity_poly.type
_entity_poly.pdbx_seq_one_letter_code
_entity_poly.pdbx_strand_id
1 'polypeptide(L)'
;MEAQNTDGVVGLTDGTYRIDFNRWTLVCFGTACGVYDNSTYRRSFVPWVYMFVQTEHEYAYKTMFTTTVDFAAKYFDYTLTLKYGSQDHATYIANAYKAIWPGIGILNCYPHLSRKAYEKSGLLRDPTFYGNHVDKNIHELELARSPQQFLALAEECTKFWITKHEQEYASWLTTQYLGERWGTWFCTVAAPGVLPSQNPIESHHQSLKTVCVPSKHAATSVVCNDTLPSVLYLDCDKPIKSFSHFAEGPIIGEMVVHARIFVTEKNVFKKIDPDDEQKIKSFVVNTCEYAVRYNNATGQVVNATRAERYLDSKSGKLRKGSRVPDFQLYYLSLHEVQVLPPVYTSAFRLDLNPIIPTEQIRAIRSRYQCDCNGFWTSGWLCSHVLAAMSLMEEYDLKTAVLHLPTRKKSGGQRKVRNALQEDDMGYFAVSKLEKDLVKNRQCP
;
A
#
# COMPACT_ATOMS: atom_id res chain seq x y z
N MET A 1 -21.72 -1.24 -5.76
CA MET A 1 -21.98 -0.85 -7.16
C MET A 1 -20.79 -0.16 -7.80
N GLU A 2 -20.38 1.04 -7.36
CA GLU A 2 -19.35 1.83 -8.06
C GLU A 2 -17.98 1.14 -8.23
N ALA A 3 -17.46 0.52 -7.17
CA ALA A 3 -16.17 -0.17 -7.23
C ALA A 3 -16.17 -1.43 -8.12
N GLN A 4 -17.30 -2.15 -8.27
CA GLN A 4 -17.36 -3.31 -9.18
C GLN A 4 -17.28 -2.92 -10.65
N ASN A 5 -17.82 -1.75 -11.01
CA ASN A 5 -17.86 -1.25 -12.39
C ASN A 5 -16.56 -0.56 -12.83
N THR A 6 -15.56 -0.49 -11.95
CA THR A 6 -14.29 0.20 -12.18
C THR A 6 -13.12 -0.74 -11.92
N ASP A 7 -12.46 -0.60 -10.77
CA ASP A 7 -11.26 -1.36 -10.44
C ASP A 7 -11.55 -2.77 -9.94
N GLY A 8 -12.80 -3.03 -9.54
CA GLY A 8 -13.28 -4.26 -8.92
C GLY A 8 -13.16 -4.24 -7.40
N VAL A 9 -14.07 -4.92 -6.71
CA VAL A 9 -14.07 -4.97 -5.23
C VAL A 9 -13.02 -5.95 -4.72
N VAL A 10 -12.31 -5.56 -3.65
CA VAL A 10 -11.39 -6.42 -2.91
C VAL A 10 -12.03 -6.91 -1.60
N GLY A 11 -12.00 -8.22 -1.38
CA GLY A 11 -12.33 -8.83 -0.09
C GLY A 11 -11.05 -9.05 0.73
N LEU A 12 -11.07 -8.70 2.02
CA LEU A 12 -10.01 -9.00 2.99
C LEU A 12 -10.61 -9.90 4.05
N THR A 13 -9.92 -10.97 4.39
CA THR A 13 -10.33 -11.84 5.49
C THR A 13 -9.12 -12.32 6.28
N ASP A 14 -9.27 -12.32 7.61
CA ASP A 14 -8.27 -12.80 8.54
C ASP A 14 -8.93 -13.23 9.86
N GLY A 15 -8.40 -14.31 10.44
CA GLY A 15 -8.79 -14.83 11.74
C GLY A 15 -7.80 -14.33 12.80
N THR A 16 -8.28 -13.68 13.86
CA THR A 16 -7.37 -13.04 14.81
C THR A 16 -7.53 -13.47 16.26
N TYR A 17 -8.72 -13.86 16.70
CA TYR A 17 -8.97 -13.90 18.14
C TYR A 17 -9.63 -15.19 18.63
N ARG A 18 -8.98 -15.84 19.61
CA ARG A 18 -9.53 -16.92 20.41
C ARG A 18 -10.31 -16.35 21.60
N ILE A 19 -11.56 -15.94 21.38
CA ILE A 19 -12.28 -15.03 22.31
C ILE A 19 -12.86 -15.75 23.52
N ASP A 20 -13.31 -16.99 23.38
CA ASP A 20 -13.94 -17.72 24.49
C ASP A 20 -12.96 -18.68 25.21
N PHE A 21 -13.44 -19.32 26.28
CA PHE A 21 -12.71 -20.37 26.99
C PHE A 21 -12.28 -21.52 26.07
N ASN A 22 -13.13 -21.90 25.11
CA ASN A 22 -12.88 -22.97 24.15
C ASN A 22 -11.91 -22.57 23.03
N ARG A 23 -11.41 -21.34 23.04
CA ARG A 23 -10.46 -20.79 22.08
C ARG A 23 -10.99 -20.78 20.64
N TRP A 24 -12.27 -20.53 20.45
CA TRP A 24 -12.89 -20.37 19.14
C TRP A 24 -12.46 -19.05 18.49
N THR A 25 -12.29 -19.08 17.17
CA THR A 25 -11.78 -17.96 16.39
C THR A 25 -12.88 -17.00 15.97
N LEU A 26 -12.68 -15.71 16.20
CA LEU A 26 -13.38 -14.63 15.50
C LEU A 26 -12.64 -14.28 14.21
N VAL A 27 -13.35 -14.43 13.09
CA VAL A 27 -12.90 -14.11 11.74
C VAL A 27 -13.64 -12.88 11.24
N CYS A 28 -12.90 -11.98 10.61
CA CYS A 28 -13.47 -10.79 9.98
C CYS A 28 -13.45 -10.97 8.46
N PHE A 29 -14.50 -10.52 7.78
CA PHE A 29 -14.52 -10.38 6.34
C PHE A 29 -15.14 -9.05 5.94
N GLY A 30 -14.50 -8.38 4.99
CA GLY A 30 -14.87 -7.03 4.59
C GLY A 30 -14.04 -6.55 3.43
N THR A 31 -13.96 -5.23 3.28
CA THR A 31 -13.14 -4.60 2.24
C THR A 31 -12.17 -3.58 2.84
N ALA A 32 -11.34 -2.97 2.00
CA ALA A 32 -10.51 -1.85 2.37
C ALA A 32 -10.86 -0.65 1.48
N CYS A 33 -10.99 0.54 2.08
CA CYS A 33 -11.20 1.81 1.40
C CYS A 33 -9.97 2.70 1.51
N GLY A 34 -9.81 3.62 0.56
CA GLY A 34 -8.78 4.66 0.63
C GLY A 34 -9.15 5.70 1.68
N VAL A 35 -8.19 6.14 2.47
CA VAL A 35 -8.35 7.25 3.42
C VAL A 35 -7.14 8.16 3.38
N TYR A 36 -7.37 9.46 3.55
CA TYR A 36 -6.31 10.43 3.84
C TYR A 36 -6.33 10.75 5.33
N ASP A 37 -5.26 10.42 6.04
CA ASP A 37 -5.13 10.66 7.47
C ASP A 37 -3.66 10.80 7.86
N ASN A 38 -3.37 11.58 8.90
CA ASN A 38 -2.02 11.89 9.36
C ASN A 38 -1.08 12.37 8.23
N SER A 39 -1.62 13.18 7.33
CA SER A 39 -0.92 13.70 6.15
C SER A 39 -0.45 12.64 5.13
N THR A 40 -1.06 11.46 5.14
CA THR A 40 -0.71 10.34 4.25
C THR A 40 -1.94 9.66 3.69
N TYR A 41 -1.84 9.16 2.45
CA TYR A 41 -2.84 8.26 1.89
C TYR A 41 -2.57 6.84 2.37
N ARG A 42 -3.59 6.20 2.93
CA ARG A 42 -3.52 4.83 3.45
C ARG A 42 -4.84 4.10 3.21
N ARG A 43 -4.91 2.87 3.69
CA ARG A 43 -6.09 2.00 3.59
C ARG A 43 -6.72 1.78 4.96
N SER A 44 -8.04 1.81 5.01
CA SER A 44 -8.83 1.47 6.20
C SER A 44 -9.71 0.27 5.89
N PHE A 45 -9.70 -0.75 6.75
CA PHE A 45 -10.63 -1.86 6.64
C PHE A 45 -12.06 -1.41 6.99
N VAL A 46 -13.03 -2.00 6.31
CA VAL A 46 -14.46 -1.84 6.53
C VAL A 46 -15.07 -3.23 6.62
N PRO A 47 -15.46 -3.68 7.82
CA PRO A 47 -16.05 -5.00 8.01
C PRO A 47 -17.43 -5.08 7.36
N TRP A 48 -17.74 -6.24 6.79
CA TRP A 48 -19.09 -6.59 6.31
C TRP A 48 -19.74 -7.65 7.18
N VAL A 49 -18.96 -8.64 7.59
CA VAL A 49 -19.44 -9.76 8.39
C VAL A 49 -18.36 -10.25 9.35
N TYR A 50 -18.83 -10.76 10.47
CA TYR A 50 -18.02 -11.48 11.45
C TYR A 50 -18.49 -12.93 11.51
N MET A 51 -17.54 -13.86 11.59
CA MET A 51 -17.83 -15.27 11.83
C MET A 51 -17.12 -15.71 13.10
N PHE A 52 -17.87 -16.25 14.04
CA PHE A 52 -17.33 -16.87 15.25
C PHE A 52 -17.39 -18.39 15.09
N VAL A 53 -16.23 -19.05 15.03
CA VAL A 53 -16.11 -20.46 14.63
C VAL A 53 -15.14 -21.24 15.50
N GLN A 54 -15.45 -22.51 15.77
CA GLN A 54 -14.58 -23.40 16.54
C GLN A 54 -13.23 -23.64 15.85
N THR A 55 -13.22 -23.77 14.52
CA THR A 55 -12.01 -24.02 13.75
C THR A 55 -12.13 -23.39 12.38
N GLU A 56 -11.05 -22.73 11.96
CA GLU A 56 -10.93 -22.19 10.61
C GLU A 56 -10.72 -23.31 9.61
N HIS A 57 -11.67 -23.46 8.69
CA HIS A 57 -11.65 -24.47 7.64
C HIS A 57 -12.31 -23.92 6.36
N GLU A 58 -12.03 -24.55 5.22
CA GLU A 58 -12.59 -24.12 3.92
C GLU A 58 -14.12 -24.01 3.96
N TYR A 59 -14.80 -24.95 4.61
CA TYR A 59 -16.26 -24.93 4.78
C TYR A 59 -16.76 -23.68 5.52
N ALA A 60 -16.06 -23.27 6.58
CA ALA A 60 -16.43 -22.09 7.37
C ALA A 60 -16.32 -20.82 6.52
N TYR A 61 -15.18 -20.64 5.83
CA TYR A 61 -14.98 -19.50 4.94
C TYR A 61 -15.96 -19.48 3.76
N LYS A 62 -16.24 -20.64 3.15
CA LYS A 62 -17.29 -20.76 2.11
C LYS A 62 -18.64 -20.30 2.64
N THR A 63 -19.03 -20.78 3.83
CA THR A 63 -20.30 -20.41 4.46
C THR A 63 -20.37 -18.90 4.71
N MET A 64 -19.31 -18.30 5.26
CA MET A 64 -19.23 -16.85 5.49
C MET A 64 -19.35 -16.06 4.18
N PHE A 65 -18.63 -16.47 3.14
CA PHE A 65 -18.66 -15.81 1.83
C PHE A 65 -20.03 -15.93 1.14
N THR A 66 -20.61 -17.13 1.10
CA THR A 66 -21.97 -17.35 0.59
C THR A 66 -22.98 -16.50 1.35
N THR A 67 -22.93 -16.52 2.68
CA THR A 67 -23.83 -15.70 3.51
C THR A 67 -23.70 -14.21 3.19
N THR A 68 -22.47 -13.73 2.96
CA THR A 68 -22.24 -12.33 2.58
C THR A 68 -22.88 -11.99 1.23
N VAL A 69 -22.75 -12.88 0.24
CA VAL A 69 -23.38 -12.71 -1.09
C VAL A 69 -24.90 -12.72 -0.98
N ASP A 70 -25.46 -13.68 -0.24
CA ASP A 70 -26.91 -13.83 -0.07
C ASP A 70 -27.51 -12.62 0.66
N PHE A 71 -26.83 -12.12 1.70
CA PHE A 71 -27.27 -10.91 2.41
C PHE A 71 -27.14 -9.66 1.54
N ALA A 72 -26.08 -9.55 0.73
CA ALA A 72 -25.95 -8.47 -0.23
C ALA A 72 -27.14 -8.45 -1.21
N ALA A 73 -27.50 -9.62 -1.76
CA ALA A 73 -28.65 -9.75 -2.65
C ALA A 73 -29.97 -9.45 -1.95
N LYS A 74 -30.17 -10.01 -0.75
CA LYS A 74 -31.44 -9.89 -0.01
C LYS A 74 -31.74 -8.47 0.46
N TYR A 75 -30.75 -7.76 0.99
CA TYR A 75 -30.97 -6.48 1.66
C TYR A 75 -30.61 -5.27 0.81
N PHE A 76 -29.78 -5.44 -0.22
CA PHE A 76 -29.31 -4.34 -1.06
C PHE A 76 -29.62 -4.55 -2.54
N ASP A 77 -30.36 -5.61 -2.90
CA ASP A 77 -30.68 -5.99 -4.28
C ASP A 77 -29.43 -6.03 -5.18
N TYR A 78 -28.36 -6.61 -4.63
CA TYR A 78 -27.03 -6.50 -5.20
C TYR A 78 -26.22 -7.79 -5.12
N THR A 79 -25.77 -8.29 -6.27
CA THR A 79 -24.86 -9.43 -6.33
C THR A 79 -23.43 -8.99 -6.04
N LEU A 80 -22.90 -9.39 -4.88
CA LEU A 80 -21.49 -9.13 -4.54
C LEU A 80 -20.56 -10.01 -5.37
N THR A 81 -19.87 -9.41 -6.34
CA THR A 81 -18.76 -10.02 -7.08
C THR A 81 -17.44 -9.39 -6.65
N LEU A 82 -16.53 -10.23 -6.15
CA LEU A 82 -15.16 -9.81 -5.85
C LEU A 82 -14.26 -10.02 -7.07
N LYS A 83 -13.44 -9.01 -7.37
CA LYS A 83 -12.36 -9.14 -8.35
C LYS A 83 -11.07 -9.59 -7.70
N TYR A 84 -10.83 -9.17 -6.45
CA TYR A 84 -9.64 -9.53 -5.69
C TYR A 84 -10.00 -10.08 -4.31
N GLY A 85 -9.22 -11.04 -3.82
CA GLY A 85 -9.29 -11.57 -2.47
C GLY A 85 -7.91 -11.52 -1.83
N SER A 86 -7.74 -10.72 -0.78
CA SER A 86 -6.49 -10.63 -0.04
C SER A 86 -6.54 -11.48 1.22
N GLN A 87 -5.45 -12.18 1.48
CA GLN A 87 -5.30 -13.12 2.59
C GLN A 87 -3.84 -13.19 3.06
N ASP A 88 -3.63 -13.76 4.25
CA ASP A 88 -2.38 -14.42 4.57
C ASP A 88 -2.26 -15.76 3.80
N HIS A 89 -1.08 -16.37 3.79
CA HIS A 89 -0.81 -17.62 3.07
C HIS A 89 -1.60 -18.80 3.66
N ALA A 90 -2.83 -19.01 3.16
CA ALA A 90 -3.75 -20.04 3.62
C ALA A 90 -4.50 -20.72 2.45
N THR A 91 -4.25 -22.02 2.27
CA THR A 91 -4.87 -22.81 1.18
C THR A 91 -6.39 -22.88 1.29
N TYR A 92 -6.92 -23.04 2.49
CA TYR A 92 -8.37 -23.18 2.71
C TYR A 92 -9.14 -21.88 2.43
N ILE A 93 -8.54 -20.71 2.69
CA ILE A 93 -9.12 -19.41 2.34
C ILE A 93 -9.10 -19.21 0.82
N ALA A 94 -7.98 -19.51 0.17
CA ALA A 94 -7.85 -19.42 -1.29
C ALA A 94 -8.88 -20.31 -2.02
N ASN A 95 -9.07 -21.54 -1.54
CA ASN A 95 -10.06 -22.47 -2.08
C ASN A 95 -11.50 -21.95 -1.87
N ALA A 96 -11.80 -21.40 -0.69
CA ALA A 96 -13.11 -20.81 -0.41
C ALA A 96 -13.40 -19.62 -1.33
N TYR A 97 -12.43 -18.72 -1.53
CA TYR A 97 -12.55 -17.60 -2.47
C TYR A 97 -12.85 -18.11 -3.89
N LYS A 98 -12.07 -19.08 -4.38
CA LYS A 98 -12.22 -19.63 -5.75
C LYS A 98 -13.52 -20.38 -5.96
N ALA A 99 -14.11 -20.94 -4.90
CA ALA A 99 -15.39 -21.63 -5.00
C ALA A 99 -16.57 -20.66 -5.14
N ILE A 100 -16.53 -19.51 -4.47
CA ILE A 100 -17.60 -18.50 -4.54
C ILE A 100 -17.40 -17.55 -5.72
N TRP A 101 -16.15 -17.17 -5.99
CA TRP A 101 -15.77 -16.29 -7.09
C TRP A 101 -14.66 -16.94 -7.93
N PRO A 102 -14.97 -17.80 -8.93
CA PRO A 102 -13.97 -18.52 -9.72
C PRO A 102 -12.94 -17.61 -10.42
N GLY A 103 -13.39 -16.45 -10.91
CA GLY A 103 -12.56 -15.44 -11.58
C GLY A 103 -11.72 -14.55 -10.66
N ILE A 104 -11.73 -14.76 -9.34
CA ILE A 104 -11.05 -13.87 -8.39
C ILE A 104 -9.52 -13.94 -8.53
N GLY A 105 -8.87 -12.78 -8.46
CA GLY A 105 -7.43 -12.66 -8.26
C GLY A 105 -7.08 -12.76 -6.77
N ILE A 106 -6.32 -13.78 -6.39
CA ILE A 106 -5.86 -13.93 -5.00
C ILE A 106 -4.61 -13.07 -4.80
N LEU A 107 -4.60 -12.26 -3.73
CA LEU A 107 -3.51 -11.36 -3.37
C LEU A 107 -2.89 -11.83 -2.05
N ASN A 108 -1.63 -12.25 -2.10
CA ASN A 108 -0.93 -12.78 -0.93
C ASN A 108 -0.18 -11.68 -0.20
N CYS A 109 -0.33 -11.59 1.12
CA CYS A 109 0.22 -10.49 1.91
C CYS A 109 1.76 -10.42 1.86
N TYR A 110 2.31 -9.37 1.25
CA TYR A 110 3.77 -9.15 1.24
C TYR A 110 4.37 -8.96 2.65
N PRO A 111 3.80 -8.13 3.55
CA PRO A 111 4.31 -8.00 4.91
C PRO A 111 4.43 -9.34 5.67
N HIS A 112 3.45 -10.24 5.50
CA HIS A 112 3.51 -11.58 6.10
C HIS A 112 4.57 -12.45 5.43
N LEU A 113 4.66 -12.42 4.10
CA LEU A 113 5.71 -13.12 3.35
C LEU A 113 7.10 -12.67 3.80
N SER A 114 7.37 -11.36 3.84
CA SER A 114 8.68 -10.82 4.23
C SER A 114 9.07 -11.29 5.64
N ARG A 115 8.14 -11.25 6.60
CA ARG A 115 8.34 -11.80 7.94
C ARG A 115 8.63 -13.30 7.90
N LYS A 116 7.86 -14.08 7.14
CA LYS A 116 8.04 -15.53 7.00
C LYS A 116 9.36 -15.89 6.32
N ALA A 117 9.80 -15.08 5.36
CA ALA A 117 11.09 -15.22 4.71
C ALA A 117 12.25 -15.08 5.69
N TYR A 118 12.17 -14.11 6.62
CA TYR A 118 13.14 -13.96 7.70
C TYR A 118 13.09 -15.14 8.69
N GLU A 119 11.89 -15.54 9.13
CA GLU A 119 11.72 -16.70 10.03
C GLU A 119 12.29 -18.00 9.44
N LYS A 120 12.32 -18.12 8.11
CA LYS A 120 12.86 -19.27 7.38
C LYS A 120 14.32 -19.14 7.01
N SER A 121 15.03 -18.11 7.51
CA SER A 121 16.47 -17.94 7.31
C SER A 121 17.30 -19.13 7.81
N GLY A 122 16.77 -19.97 8.72
CA GLY A 122 17.41 -21.23 9.12
C GLY A 122 17.53 -22.30 8.03
N LEU A 123 16.87 -22.12 6.87
CA LEU A 123 17.08 -22.95 5.68
C LEU A 123 18.28 -22.50 4.83
N LEU A 124 18.92 -21.37 5.20
CA LEU A 124 20.14 -20.91 4.55
C LEU A 124 21.34 -21.63 5.15
N ARG A 125 22.31 -21.93 4.27
CA ARG A 125 23.61 -22.47 4.65
C ARG A 125 24.49 -21.41 5.29
N ASP A 126 24.50 -20.19 4.73
CA ASP A 126 25.12 -19.02 5.34
C ASP A 126 24.04 -18.08 5.91
N PRO A 127 23.92 -17.97 7.25
CA PRO A 127 22.94 -17.07 7.87
C PRO A 127 23.09 -15.60 7.48
N THR A 128 24.30 -15.15 7.13
CA THR A 128 24.55 -13.76 6.72
C THR A 128 24.02 -13.47 5.32
N PHE A 129 23.80 -14.52 4.51
CA PHE A 129 23.27 -14.42 3.16
C PHE A 129 21.90 -13.74 3.13
N TYR A 130 21.09 -13.90 4.18
CA TYR A 130 19.78 -13.27 4.25
C TYR A 130 19.87 -11.74 4.15
N GLY A 131 20.62 -11.12 5.07
CA GLY A 131 20.78 -9.66 5.11
C GLY A 131 21.61 -9.11 3.96
N ASN A 132 22.55 -9.90 3.44
CA ASN A 132 23.41 -9.48 2.33
C ASN A 132 22.70 -9.50 0.97
N HIS A 133 21.73 -10.42 0.79
CA HIS A 133 21.13 -10.68 -0.52
C HIS A 133 19.62 -10.89 -0.48
N VAL A 134 19.13 -11.85 0.31
CA VAL A 134 17.73 -12.32 0.23
C VAL A 134 16.74 -11.20 0.55
N ASP A 135 16.95 -10.44 1.62
CA ASP A 135 16.06 -9.36 2.04
C ASP A 135 15.88 -8.32 0.93
N LYS A 136 17.02 -7.84 0.38
CA LYS A 136 17.04 -6.91 -0.75
C LYS A 136 16.33 -7.50 -1.97
N ASN A 137 16.61 -8.75 -2.32
CA ASN A 137 16.01 -9.39 -3.48
C ASN A 137 14.49 -9.56 -3.33
N ILE A 138 14.00 -9.95 -2.15
CA ILE A 138 12.56 -10.03 -1.88
C ILE A 138 11.91 -8.65 -1.99
N HIS A 139 12.56 -7.59 -1.49
CA HIS A 139 12.07 -6.23 -1.67
C HIS A 139 12.05 -5.80 -3.14
N GLU A 140 13.10 -6.12 -3.91
CA GLU A 140 13.15 -5.84 -5.35
C GLU A 140 12.03 -6.54 -6.14
N LEU A 141 11.68 -7.77 -5.76
CA LEU A 141 10.57 -8.52 -6.33
C LEU A 141 9.21 -7.90 -5.99
N GLU A 142 9.01 -7.39 -4.76
CA GLU A 142 7.78 -6.69 -4.39
C GLU A 142 7.55 -5.45 -5.25
N LEU A 143 8.64 -4.80 -5.64
CA LEU A 143 8.61 -3.64 -6.51
C LEU A 143 8.38 -3.99 -7.98
N ALA A 144 8.27 -5.26 -8.41
CA ALA A 144 8.05 -5.58 -9.82
C ALA A 144 6.87 -4.81 -10.44
N ARG A 145 7.04 -4.39 -11.69
CA ARG A 145 6.14 -3.49 -12.44
C ARG A 145 5.10 -4.22 -13.29
N SER A 146 5.22 -5.54 -13.39
CA SER A 146 4.30 -6.43 -14.10
C SER A 146 4.50 -7.88 -13.65
N PRO A 147 3.52 -8.78 -13.90
CA PRO A 147 3.69 -10.21 -13.66
C PRO A 147 4.88 -10.81 -14.41
N GLN A 148 5.11 -10.40 -15.66
CA GLN A 148 6.20 -10.92 -16.48
C GLN A 148 7.57 -10.49 -15.93
N GLN A 149 7.69 -9.23 -15.48
CA GLN A 149 8.91 -8.77 -14.82
C GLN A 149 9.13 -9.50 -13.50
N PHE A 150 8.07 -9.66 -12.69
CA PHE A 150 8.14 -10.37 -11.41
C PHE A 150 8.70 -11.78 -11.59
N LEU A 151 8.13 -12.56 -12.53
CA LEU A 151 8.57 -13.93 -12.80
C LEU A 151 10.02 -13.98 -13.29
N ALA A 152 10.42 -13.10 -14.21
CA ALA A 152 11.78 -13.06 -14.73
C ALA A 152 12.82 -12.69 -13.66
N LEU A 153 12.51 -11.72 -12.79
CA LEU A 153 13.38 -11.35 -11.68
C LEU A 153 13.45 -12.49 -10.64
N ALA A 154 12.32 -13.12 -10.32
CA ALA A 154 12.26 -14.21 -9.34
C ALA A 154 13.05 -15.44 -9.79
N GLU A 155 12.98 -15.77 -11.08
CA GLU A 155 13.77 -16.85 -11.67
C GLU A 155 15.27 -16.59 -11.53
N GLU A 156 15.73 -15.39 -11.86
CA GLU A 156 17.14 -15.04 -11.76
C GLU A 156 17.62 -14.92 -10.30
N CYS A 157 16.79 -14.43 -9.37
CA CYS A 157 17.09 -14.45 -7.93
C CYS A 157 17.29 -15.86 -7.41
N THR A 158 16.36 -16.77 -7.70
CA THR A 158 16.44 -18.16 -7.21
C THR A 158 17.62 -18.90 -7.83
N LYS A 159 17.89 -18.73 -9.13
CA LYS A 159 19.13 -19.24 -9.76
C LYS A 159 20.38 -18.72 -9.08
N PHE A 160 20.46 -17.42 -8.80
CA PHE A 160 21.60 -16.82 -8.12
C PHE A 160 21.81 -17.45 -6.73
N TRP A 161 20.75 -17.60 -5.92
CA TRP A 161 20.85 -18.23 -4.60
C TRP A 161 21.32 -19.69 -4.70
N ILE A 162 20.81 -20.44 -5.68
CA ILE A 162 21.26 -21.82 -5.95
C ILE A 162 22.76 -21.86 -6.28
N THR A 163 23.25 -20.95 -7.13
CA THR A 163 24.70 -20.88 -7.44
C THR A 163 25.56 -20.49 -6.23
N LYS A 164 24.94 -19.90 -5.19
CA LYS A 164 25.57 -19.60 -3.90
C LYS A 164 25.39 -20.71 -2.87
N HIS A 165 24.91 -21.88 -3.31
CA HIS A 165 24.66 -23.07 -2.49
C HIS A 165 23.49 -22.93 -1.51
N GLU A 166 22.54 -22.04 -1.79
CA GLU A 166 21.33 -21.80 -0.98
C GLU A 166 20.08 -22.49 -1.57
N GLN A 167 20.27 -23.74 -2.03
CA GLN A 167 19.26 -24.54 -2.75
C GLN A 167 17.99 -24.79 -1.92
N GLU A 168 18.14 -25.08 -0.63
CA GLU A 168 17.01 -25.44 0.24
C GLU A 168 16.08 -24.25 0.43
N TYR A 169 16.62 -23.07 0.77
CA TYR A 169 15.87 -21.83 0.87
C TYR A 169 15.21 -21.44 -0.46
N ALA A 170 15.94 -21.52 -1.57
CA ALA A 170 15.41 -21.21 -2.90
C ALA A 170 14.23 -22.13 -3.28
N SER A 171 14.34 -23.43 -2.99
CA SER A 171 13.29 -24.42 -3.24
C SER A 171 12.05 -24.16 -2.38
N TRP A 172 12.26 -23.81 -1.11
CA TRP A 172 11.19 -23.42 -0.19
C TRP A 172 10.43 -22.19 -0.70
N LEU A 173 11.13 -21.08 -1.02
CA LEU A 173 10.47 -19.86 -1.48
C LEU A 173 9.72 -20.10 -2.80
N THR A 174 10.33 -20.85 -3.72
CA THR A 174 9.71 -21.19 -5.01
C THR A 174 8.38 -21.91 -4.81
N THR A 175 8.39 -22.93 -3.93
CA THR A 175 7.21 -23.76 -3.67
C THR A 175 6.12 -23.00 -2.93
N GLN A 176 6.49 -22.20 -1.93
CA GLN A 176 5.53 -21.57 -1.01
C GLN A 176 5.05 -20.20 -1.50
N TYR A 177 5.86 -19.45 -2.25
CA TYR A 177 5.59 -18.03 -2.51
C TYR A 177 5.80 -17.57 -3.96
N LEU A 178 6.35 -18.40 -4.85
CA LEU A 178 6.50 -18.06 -6.27
C LEU A 178 5.64 -18.92 -7.20
N GLY A 179 4.97 -19.94 -6.69
CA GLY A 179 4.01 -20.73 -7.46
C GLY A 179 2.83 -19.88 -7.98
N GLU A 180 2.16 -20.33 -9.04
CA GLU A 180 1.09 -19.61 -9.74
C GLU A 180 0.01 -19.04 -8.80
N ARG A 181 -0.35 -19.79 -7.75
CA ARG A 181 -1.34 -19.36 -6.73
C ARG A 181 -0.79 -18.32 -5.74
N TRP A 182 0.52 -18.34 -5.49
CA TRP A 182 1.15 -17.67 -4.35
C TRP A 182 1.97 -16.44 -4.74
N GLY A 183 2.46 -16.37 -5.99
CA GLY A 183 3.31 -15.31 -6.54
C GLY A 183 2.61 -13.98 -6.84
N THR A 184 1.64 -13.58 -6.01
CA THR A 184 0.79 -12.39 -6.21
C THR A 184 0.92 -11.39 -5.06
N TRP A 185 2.16 -11.11 -4.68
CA TRP A 185 2.52 -10.24 -3.55
C TRP A 185 3.28 -8.97 -3.94
N PHE A 186 3.49 -8.73 -5.23
CA PHE A 186 4.14 -7.50 -5.71
C PHE A 186 3.12 -6.36 -5.89
N CYS A 187 3.58 -5.12 -5.72
CA CYS A 187 2.74 -3.94 -5.60
C CYS A 187 1.77 -3.73 -6.79
N THR A 188 2.24 -4.00 -8.01
CA THR A 188 1.51 -3.71 -9.25
C THR A 188 0.62 -4.85 -9.76
N VAL A 189 0.38 -5.89 -8.94
CA VAL A 189 -0.34 -7.11 -9.37
C VAL A 189 -1.85 -6.92 -9.58
N ALA A 190 -2.45 -5.91 -8.94
CA ALA A 190 -3.91 -5.75 -8.86
C ALA A 190 -4.41 -4.49 -9.58
N ALA A 191 -5.00 -3.54 -8.85
CA ALA A 191 -5.39 -2.23 -9.34
C ALA A 191 -4.85 -1.11 -8.43
N PRO A 192 -4.71 0.14 -8.92
CA PRO A 192 -4.28 1.27 -8.10
C PRO A 192 -5.19 1.45 -6.88
N GLY A 193 -4.59 1.40 -5.68
CA GLY A 193 -5.30 1.43 -4.40
C GLY A 193 -5.65 0.05 -3.83
N VAL A 194 -5.35 -1.02 -4.55
CA VAL A 194 -5.51 -2.41 -4.11
C VAL A 194 -4.12 -3.03 -3.99
N LEU A 195 -3.60 -3.09 -2.76
CA LEU A 195 -2.28 -3.66 -2.48
C LEU A 195 -2.40 -5.07 -1.89
N PRO A 196 -1.40 -5.95 -2.13
CA PRO A 196 -1.31 -7.26 -1.49
C PRO A 196 -0.87 -7.13 -0.03
N SER A 197 -1.75 -6.59 0.83
CA SER A 197 -1.47 -6.29 2.23
C SER A 197 -2.69 -6.51 3.12
N GLN A 198 -2.47 -7.19 4.25
CA GLN A 198 -3.44 -7.36 5.33
C GLN A 198 -3.33 -6.28 6.41
N ASN A 199 -2.44 -5.29 6.27
CA ASN A 199 -2.30 -4.19 7.22
C ASN A 199 -3.63 -3.48 7.57
N PRO A 200 -4.59 -3.27 6.63
CA PRO A 200 -5.84 -2.61 6.96
C PRO A 200 -6.68 -3.43 7.97
N ILE A 201 -6.77 -4.74 7.75
CA ILE A 201 -7.52 -5.64 8.62
C ILE A 201 -6.77 -5.88 9.93
N GLU A 202 -5.44 -5.98 9.91
CA GLU A 202 -4.60 -6.04 11.11
C GLU A 202 -4.72 -4.77 11.99
N SER A 203 -4.84 -3.59 11.37
CA SER A 203 -5.08 -2.35 12.11
C SER A 203 -6.46 -2.36 12.77
N HIS A 204 -7.49 -2.86 12.07
CA HIS A 204 -8.83 -3.03 12.65
C HIS A 204 -8.81 -4.06 13.79
N HIS A 205 -8.05 -5.13 13.64
CA HIS A 205 -7.82 -6.14 14.66
C HIS A 205 -7.23 -5.57 15.95
N GLN A 206 -6.40 -4.52 15.88
CA GLN A 206 -5.92 -3.84 17.09
C GLN A 206 -7.07 -3.12 17.83
N SER A 207 -8.02 -2.51 17.12
CA SER A 207 -9.23 -1.92 17.72
C SER A 207 -10.18 -2.99 18.26
N LEU A 208 -10.34 -4.12 17.57
CA LEU A 208 -11.14 -5.24 18.09
C LEU A 208 -10.55 -5.81 19.37
N LYS A 209 -9.21 -5.92 19.46
CA LYS A 209 -8.55 -6.40 20.68
C LYS A 209 -8.94 -5.58 21.89
N THR A 210 -9.08 -4.26 21.80
CA THR A 210 -9.48 -3.42 22.94
C THR A 210 -10.90 -3.71 23.40
N VAL A 211 -11.82 -4.02 22.48
CA VAL A 211 -13.22 -4.36 22.79
C VAL A 211 -13.35 -5.78 23.34
N CYS A 212 -12.56 -6.73 22.81
CA CYS A 212 -12.65 -8.14 23.19
C CYS A 212 -11.84 -8.50 24.45
N VAL A 213 -10.96 -7.63 24.96
CA VAL A 213 -10.14 -7.89 26.16
C VAL A 213 -10.95 -8.37 27.36
N PRO A 214 -12.09 -7.74 27.74
CA PRO A 214 -12.87 -8.16 28.91
C PRO A 214 -13.42 -9.58 28.79
N SER A 215 -13.55 -10.08 27.57
CA SER A 215 -14.19 -11.36 27.27
C SER A 215 -13.19 -12.48 27.02
N LYS A 216 -11.89 -12.21 27.10
CA LYS A 216 -10.85 -13.22 26.92
C LYS A 216 -11.01 -14.31 27.97
N HIS A 217 -11.24 -15.55 27.53
CA HIS A 217 -11.57 -16.70 28.39
C HIS A 217 -12.96 -16.67 29.04
N ALA A 218 -13.88 -15.85 28.54
CA ALA A 218 -15.27 -15.86 28.99
C ALA A 218 -16.01 -17.12 28.48
N ALA A 219 -17.13 -17.42 29.13
CA ALA A 219 -18.05 -18.45 28.64
C ALA A 219 -18.58 -18.05 27.25
N THR A 220 -18.83 -19.04 26.39
CA THR A 220 -19.37 -18.80 25.03
C THR A 220 -20.67 -18.00 25.06
N SER A 221 -21.52 -18.16 26.10
CA SER A 221 -22.73 -17.35 26.30
C SER A 221 -22.43 -15.86 26.49
N VAL A 222 -21.41 -15.51 27.28
CA VAL A 222 -20.96 -14.12 27.47
C VAL A 222 -20.42 -13.56 26.15
N VAL A 223 -19.66 -14.36 25.41
CA VAL A 223 -19.18 -13.96 24.08
C VAL A 223 -20.33 -13.62 23.14
N CYS A 224 -21.33 -14.49 23.05
CA CYS A 224 -22.50 -14.28 22.19
C CYS A 224 -23.36 -13.09 22.63
N ASN A 225 -23.58 -12.91 23.93
CA ASN A 225 -24.52 -11.91 24.44
C ASN A 225 -23.90 -10.52 24.66
N ASP A 226 -22.61 -10.44 24.95
CA ASP A 226 -21.96 -9.17 25.33
C ASP A 226 -20.86 -8.77 24.35
N THR A 227 -19.96 -9.69 24.01
CA THR A 227 -18.78 -9.37 23.17
C THR A 227 -19.15 -9.10 21.73
N LEU A 228 -19.92 -9.99 21.09
CA LEU A 228 -20.29 -9.83 19.68
C LEU A 228 -21.12 -8.56 19.46
N PRO A 229 -22.13 -8.22 20.29
CA PRO A 229 -22.79 -6.93 20.19
C PRO A 229 -21.84 -5.74 20.35
N SER A 230 -20.89 -5.79 21.29
CA SER A 230 -19.89 -4.73 21.47
C SER A 230 -18.99 -4.55 20.24
N VAL A 231 -18.62 -5.65 19.57
CA VAL A 231 -17.89 -5.62 18.30
C VAL A 231 -18.72 -4.95 17.21
N LEU A 232 -20.01 -5.25 17.12
CA LEU A 232 -20.90 -4.59 16.15
C LEU A 232 -21.04 -3.08 16.45
N TYR A 233 -21.21 -2.69 17.72
CA TYR A 233 -21.29 -1.28 18.11
C TYR A 233 -20.03 -0.49 17.75
N LEU A 234 -18.83 -1.09 17.90
CA LEU A 234 -17.56 -0.47 17.50
C LEU A 234 -17.58 0.00 16.04
N ASP A 235 -18.27 -0.73 15.16
CA ASP A 235 -18.34 -0.42 13.74
C ASP A 235 -19.56 0.40 13.34
N CYS A 236 -20.69 0.25 14.04
CA CYS A 236 -21.90 1.05 13.79
C CYS A 236 -21.66 2.55 14.01
N ASP A 237 -20.80 2.93 14.96
CA ASP A 237 -20.54 4.35 15.29
C ASP A 237 -19.54 5.02 14.33
N LYS A 238 -18.95 4.27 13.39
CA LYS A 238 -17.99 4.84 12.44
C LYS A 238 -18.72 5.52 11.29
N PRO A 239 -18.36 6.78 10.95
CA PRO A 239 -18.94 7.45 9.80
C PRO A 239 -18.68 6.63 8.53
N ILE A 240 -19.71 6.49 7.70
CA ILE A 240 -19.63 5.78 6.42
C ILE A 240 -18.60 6.50 5.55
N LYS A 241 -17.48 5.84 5.31
CA LYS A 241 -16.43 6.34 4.42
C LYS A 241 -16.83 6.10 2.97
N SER A 242 -16.30 6.91 2.05
CA SER A 242 -16.36 6.57 0.62
C SER A 242 -15.74 5.19 0.39
N PHE A 243 -16.47 4.28 -0.26
CA PHE A 243 -16.04 2.90 -0.56
C PHE A 243 -15.15 2.82 -1.82
N SER A 244 -14.23 3.77 -1.98
CA SER A 244 -13.34 3.88 -3.14
C SER A 244 -11.95 3.29 -2.90
N HIS A 245 -11.26 2.95 -3.98
CA HIS A 245 -9.84 2.57 -3.94
C HIS A 245 -8.88 3.76 -3.80
N PHE A 246 -9.40 4.96 -3.64
CA PHE A 246 -8.66 6.19 -3.39
C PHE A 246 -9.40 7.03 -2.36
N ALA A 247 -8.80 8.14 -1.93
CA ALA A 247 -9.44 9.13 -1.06
C ALA A 247 -9.26 10.52 -1.63
N GLU A 248 -10.24 11.38 -1.39
CA GLU A 248 -10.08 12.82 -1.48
C GLU A 248 -9.02 13.30 -0.48
N GLY A 249 -8.27 14.32 -0.89
CA GLY A 249 -7.22 14.88 -0.05
C GLY A 249 -6.33 15.85 -0.82
N PRO A 250 -5.37 16.48 -0.12
CA PRO A 250 -4.42 17.39 -0.74
C PRO A 250 -3.39 16.65 -1.60
N ILE A 251 -2.77 17.40 -2.50
CA ILE A 251 -1.48 16.99 -3.08
C ILE A 251 -0.42 17.11 -1.98
N ILE A 252 0.28 16.00 -1.69
CA ILE A 252 1.32 15.99 -0.65
C ILE A 252 2.52 16.82 -1.11
N GLY A 253 2.98 17.75 -0.28
CA GLY A 253 4.05 18.68 -0.64
C GLY A 253 5.36 18.02 -1.07
N GLU A 254 5.70 16.88 -0.47
CA GLU A 254 6.85 16.06 -0.88
C GLU A 254 6.71 15.56 -2.33
N MET A 255 5.50 15.21 -2.77
CA MET A 255 5.25 14.80 -4.16
C MET A 255 5.52 15.95 -5.13
N VAL A 256 5.16 17.18 -4.76
CA VAL A 256 5.44 18.40 -5.55
C VAL A 256 6.94 18.65 -5.68
N VAL A 257 7.68 18.50 -4.58
CA VAL A 257 9.15 18.66 -4.57
C VAL A 257 9.82 17.63 -5.47
N HIS A 258 9.42 16.37 -5.39
CA HIS A 258 9.95 15.31 -6.25
C HIS A 258 9.56 15.50 -7.72
N ALA A 259 8.31 15.88 -8.01
CA ALA A 259 7.86 16.17 -9.37
C ALA A 259 8.72 17.26 -10.03
N ARG A 260 9.10 18.31 -9.29
CA ARG A 260 9.99 19.37 -9.80
C ARG A 260 11.35 18.85 -10.24
N ILE A 261 11.87 17.81 -9.58
CA ILE A 261 13.14 17.18 -9.98
C ILE A 261 12.93 16.34 -11.25
N PHE A 262 11.80 15.66 -11.36
CA PHE A 262 11.52 14.74 -12.46
C PHE A 262 11.24 15.41 -13.80
N VAL A 263 10.67 16.62 -13.81
CA VAL A 263 10.40 17.36 -15.06
C VAL A 263 11.65 17.82 -15.81
N THR A 264 12.84 17.75 -15.20
CA THR A 264 14.09 18.11 -15.87
C THR A 264 14.47 17.08 -16.94
N GLU A 265 14.97 17.52 -18.10
CA GLU A 265 15.29 16.66 -19.25
C GLU A 265 16.18 15.46 -18.93
N LYS A 266 17.08 15.57 -17.95
CA LYS A 266 17.97 14.46 -17.54
C LYS A 266 17.22 13.33 -16.81
N ASN A 267 16.01 13.57 -16.33
CA ASN A 267 15.24 12.66 -15.47
C ASN A 267 14.02 12.03 -16.15
N VAL A 268 13.71 12.42 -17.38
CA VAL A 268 12.53 11.95 -18.10
C VAL A 268 12.86 11.66 -19.55
N PHE A 269 12.34 10.54 -20.05
CA PHE A 269 12.33 10.19 -21.46
C PHE A 269 10.88 10.13 -21.94
N LYS A 270 10.55 10.86 -23.01
CA LYS A 270 9.21 10.89 -23.60
C LYS A 270 9.11 9.80 -24.66
N LYS A 271 8.13 8.91 -24.52
CA LYS A 271 7.81 7.89 -25.52
C LYS A 271 6.62 8.36 -26.35
N ILE A 272 6.89 8.58 -27.63
CA ILE A 272 5.89 9.01 -28.62
C ILE A 272 5.17 7.78 -29.17
N ASP A 273 3.91 7.95 -29.56
CA ASP A 273 3.14 6.92 -30.25
C ASP A 273 3.74 6.65 -31.65
N PRO A 274 4.04 5.39 -32.02
CA PRO A 274 4.58 5.09 -33.33
C PRO A 274 3.62 5.41 -34.49
N ASP A 275 2.30 5.43 -34.23
CA ASP A 275 1.28 5.66 -35.24
C ASP A 275 0.88 7.15 -35.33
N ASP A 276 1.25 7.96 -34.34
CA ASP A 276 0.94 9.40 -34.28
C ASP A 276 2.03 10.17 -33.52
N GLU A 277 2.93 10.84 -34.25
CA GLU A 277 4.06 11.56 -33.69
C GLU A 277 3.67 12.73 -32.76
N GLN A 278 2.41 13.18 -32.80
CA GLN A 278 1.90 14.22 -31.91
C GLN A 278 1.41 13.66 -30.56
N LYS A 279 1.26 12.34 -30.44
CA LYS A 279 0.73 11.69 -29.26
C LYS A 279 1.84 11.15 -28.37
N ILE A 280 1.82 11.57 -27.10
CA ILE A 280 2.69 11.00 -26.08
C ILE A 280 2.02 9.75 -25.51
N LYS A 281 2.67 8.59 -25.66
CA LYS A 281 2.20 7.31 -25.13
C LYS A 281 2.55 7.15 -23.66
N SER A 282 3.77 7.49 -23.28
CA SER A 282 4.21 7.42 -21.88
C SER A 282 5.43 8.28 -21.58
N PHE A 283 5.65 8.55 -20.29
CA PHE A 283 6.86 9.14 -19.76
C PHE A 283 7.62 8.09 -18.96
N VAL A 284 8.90 7.90 -19.24
CA VAL A 284 9.79 7.06 -18.43
C VAL A 284 10.64 7.95 -17.56
N VAL A 285 10.50 7.82 -16.25
CA VAL A 285 11.00 8.79 -15.26
C VAL A 285 11.89 8.09 -14.24
N ASN A 286 12.94 8.76 -13.76
CA ASN A 286 13.75 8.28 -12.66
C ASN A 286 12.95 8.05 -11.36
N THR A 287 13.36 7.05 -10.59
CA THR A 287 13.11 6.98 -9.14
C THR A 287 13.83 8.11 -8.40
N CYS A 288 13.41 8.43 -7.18
CA CYS A 288 14.06 9.47 -6.36
C CYS A 288 15.55 9.19 -6.10
N GLU A 289 15.95 7.92 -5.97
CA GLU A 289 17.32 7.50 -5.70
C GLU A 289 18.25 7.75 -6.89
N TYR A 290 17.77 7.55 -8.12
CA TYR A 290 18.58 7.69 -9.33
C TYR A 290 18.32 9.00 -10.09
N ALA A 291 17.52 9.90 -9.53
CA ALA A 291 17.24 11.20 -10.13
C ALA A 291 18.47 12.11 -10.13
N VAL A 292 18.81 12.65 -11.29
CA VAL A 292 19.87 13.64 -11.49
C VAL A 292 19.47 14.95 -10.81
N ARG A 293 20.21 15.32 -9.77
CA ARG A 293 20.08 16.60 -9.05
C ARG A 293 21.41 16.99 -8.43
N TYR A 294 21.51 18.25 -8.01
CA TYR A 294 22.66 18.73 -7.24
C TYR A 294 22.83 17.84 -5.99
N ASN A 295 24.04 17.31 -5.79
CA ASN A 295 24.41 16.39 -4.70
C ASN A 295 23.81 14.98 -4.75
N ASN A 296 23.48 14.43 -5.93
CA ASN A 296 23.16 13.01 -6.06
C ASN A 296 24.20 12.24 -6.89
N ALA A 297 25.12 11.55 -6.23
CA ALA A 297 26.19 10.79 -6.88
C ALA A 297 25.69 9.57 -7.66
N THR A 298 24.52 9.02 -7.29
CA THR A 298 23.87 7.89 -7.98
C THR A 298 22.99 8.34 -9.13
N GLY A 299 22.93 9.64 -9.44
CA GLY A 299 22.10 10.20 -10.51
C GLY A 299 22.42 9.58 -11.87
N GLN A 300 21.39 9.09 -12.56
CA GLN A 300 21.52 8.46 -13.87
C GLN A 300 20.63 9.19 -14.88
N VAL A 301 21.21 9.61 -16.00
CA VAL A 301 20.43 10.22 -17.09
C VAL A 301 19.46 9.18 -17.66
N VAL A 302 18.23 9.59 -17.95
CA VAL A 302 17.24 8.75 -18.65
C VAL A 302 17.43 8.96 -20.15
N ASN A 303 18.13 8.04 -20.80
CA ASN A 303 18.28 8.00 -22.27
C ASN A 303 17.42 6.89 -22.88
N ALA A 304 17.28 6.90 -24.21
CA ALA A 304 16.49 5.93 -24.96
C ALA A 304 16.87 4.48 -24.64
N THR A 305 18.16 4.14 -24.67
CA THR A 305 18.64 2.77 -24.39
C THR A 305 18.30 2.28 -22.98
N ARG A 306 18.34 3.17 -21.97
CA ARG A 306 17.97 2.82 -20.59
C ARG A 306 16.46 2.70 -20.45
N ALA A 307 15.69 3.60 -21.07
CA ALA A 307 14.24 3.53 -21.07
C ALA A 307 13.74 2.26 -21.77
N GLU A 308 14.27 1.91 -22.93
CA GLU A 308 13.96 0.68 -23.66
C GLU A 308 14.27 -0.56 -22.84
N ARG A 309 15.47 -0.64 -22.24
CA ARG A 309 15.84 -1.77 -21.36
C ARG A 309 14.84 -1.97 -20.22
N TYR A 310 14.41 -0.87 -19.61
CA TYR A 310 13.43 -0.91 -18.54
C TYR A 310 12.06 -1.37 -19.06
N LEU A 311 11.57 -0.82 -20.16
CA LEU A 311 10.30 -1.21 -20.77
C LEU A 311 10.29 -2.67 -21.24
N ASP A 312 11.39 -3.16 -21.81
CA ASP A 312 11.57 -4.56 -22.18
C ASP A 312 11.48 -5.47 -20.96
N SER A 313 12.08 -5.06 -19.84
CA SER A 313 12.00 -5.83 -18.59
C SER A 313 10.57 -5.96 -18.07
N LYS A 314 9.68 -4.98 -18.32
CA LYS A 314 8.24 -5.09 -18.00
C LYS A 314 7.55 -6.20 -18.81
N SER A 315 8.12 -6.62 -19.93
CA SER A 315 7.66 -7.79 -20.71
C SER A 315 8.36 -9.10 -20.32
N GLY A 316 9.17 -9.09 -19.24
CA GLY A 316 9.97 -10.23 -18.79
C GLY A 316 11.30 -10.40 -19.53
N LYS A 317 11.66 -9.48 -20.44
CA LYS A 317 12.90 -9.55 -21.22
C LYS A 317 14.05 -8.90 -20.47
N LEU A 318 14.80 -9.69 -19.71
CA LEU A 318 16.05 -9.26 -19.09
C LEU A 318 17.23 -9.43 -20.05
N ARG A 319 18.26 -8.57 -19.95
CA ARG A 319 19.47 -8.71 -20.77
C ARG A 319 20.22 -10.00 -20.44
N LYS A 320 20.78 -10.66 -21.45
CA LYS A 320 21.64 -11.83 -21.26
C LYS A 320 22.82 -11.49 -20.34
N GLY A 321 23.07 -12.33 -19.34
CA GLY A 321 24.13 -12.10 -18.35
C GLY A 321 23.80 -11.03 -17.30
N SER A 322 22.54 -10.64 -17.15
CA SER A 322 22.10 -9.80 -16.03
C SER A 322 22.47 -10.45 -14.72
N ARG A 323 22.96 -9.64 -13.78
CA ARG A 323 23.29 -10.11 -12.43
C ARG A 323 22.28 -9.54 -11.46
N VAL A 324 21.89 -10.33 -10.48
CA VAL A 324 20.95 -9.94 -9.42
C VAL A 324 21.33 -8.62 -8.73
N PRO A 325 22.60 -8.33 -8.40
CA PRO A 325 22.98 -7.03 -7.82
C PRO A 325 22.68 -5.80 -8.69
N ASP A 326 22.51 -5.98 -10.01
CA ASP A 326 22.27 -4.90 -10.96
C ASP A 326 20.77 -4.60 -11.18
N PHE A 327 19.86 -5.36 -10.54
CA PHE A 327 18.40 -5.23 -10.74
C PHE A 327 17.87 -3.85 -10.41
N GLN A 328 18.25 -3.31 -9.25
CA GLN A 328 17.87 -1.98 -8.81
C GLN A 328 18.20 -0.93 -9.88
N LEU A 329 19.43 -0.94 -10.42
CA LEU A 329 19.88 0.03 -11.41
C LEU A 329 19.22 -0.17 -12.78
N TYR A 330 19.12 -1.40 -13.27
CA TYR A 330 18.71 -1.63 -14.67
C TYR A 330 17.22 -1.82 -14.87
N TYR A 331 16.49 -2.32 -13.87
CA TYR A 331 15.10 -2.75 -14.04
C TYR A 331 14.13 -2.09 -13.06
N LEU A 332 14.62 -1.50 -11.96
CA LEU A 332 13.78 -0.88 -10.93
C LEU A 332 14.08 0.60 -10.68
N SER A 333 15.09 1.18 -11.34
CA SER A 333 15.50 2.59 -11.15
C SER A 333 14.61 3.61 -11.90
N LEU A 334 13.67 3.11 -12.69
CA LEU A 334 12.75 3.89 -13.51
C LEU A 334 11.29 3.53 -13.19
N HIS A 335 10.40 4.43 -13.59
CA HIS A 335 8.95 4.27 -13.58
C HIS A 335 8.37 4.70 -14.92
N GLU A 336 7.39 3.96 -15.42
CA GLU A 336 6.57 4.40 -16.55
C GLU A 336 5.30 5.08 -16.04
N VAL A 337 5.01 6.27 -16.58
CA VAL A 337 3.71 6.93 -16.47
C VAL A 337 3.04 6.84 -17.83
N GLN A 338 2.05 5.97 -17.95
CA GLN A 338 1.26 5.78 -19.16
C GLN A 338 0.21 6.89 -19.28
N VAL A 339 0.01 7.34 -20.52
CA VAL A 339 -1.05 8.30 -20.90
C VAL A 339 -2.15 7.50 -21.60
N LEU A 340 -3.31 7.36 -20.96
CA LEU A 340 -4.35 6.40 -21.33
C LEU A 340 -5.41 7.02 -22.28
N PRO A 341 -5.63 6.48 -23.49
CA PRO A 341 -6.72 6.92 -24.36
C PRO A 341 -8.11 6.74 -23.69
N PRO A 342 -9.11 7.61 -23.94
CA PRO A 342 -9.10 8.76 -24.84
C PRO A 342 -8.81 10.08 -24.10
N VAL A 343 -7.53 10.41 -23.90
CA VAL A 343 -7.13 11.73 -23.36
C VAL A 343 -7.58 12.89 -24.27
N TYR A 344 -7.74 12.64 -25.57
CA TYR A 344 -7.73 13.66 -26.62
C TYR A 344 -9.05 14.43 -26.84
N THR A 345 -10.11 14.19 -26.06
CA THR A 345 -11.43 14.81 -26.35
C THR A 345 -11.89 15.89 -25.36
N SER A 346 -11.21 16.07 -24.22
CA SER A 346 -11.52 17.15 -23.28
C SER A 346 -10.26 17.81 -22.72
N ALA A 347 -10.25 19.14 -22.66
CA ALA A 347 -9.21 19.87 -21.94
C ALA A 347 -9.32 19.52 -20.45
N PHE A 348 -8.21 19.05 -19.85
CA PHE A 348 -8.14 18.79 -18.42
C PHE A 348 -7.07 19.67 -17.80
N ARG A 349 -7.40 20.24 -16.64
CA ARG A 349 -6.47 21.00 -15.83
C ARG A 349 -6.76 20.69 -14.37
N LEU A 350 -5.71 20.37 -13.63
CA LEU A 350 -5.78 20.17 -12.19
C LEU A 350 -5.53 21.50 -11.48
N ASP A 351 -6.55 22.00 -10.81
CA ASP A 351 -6.46 23.21 -10.00
C ASP A 351 -5.68 22.95 -8.69
N LEU A 352 -5.06 24.01 -8.17
CA LEU A 352 -4.35 23.98 -6.89
C LEU A 352 -5.32 24.05 -5.70
N ASN A 353 -6.21 23.08 -5.63
CA ASN A 353 -7.19 22.97 -4.56
C ASN A 353 -6.56 22.34 -3.30
N PRO A 354 -6.93 22.80 -2.10
CA PRO A 354 -6.43 22.22 -0.85
C PRO A 354 -6.90 20.78 -0.65
N ILE A 355 -8.02 20.40 -1.26
CA ILE A 355 -8.54 19.03 -1.29
C ILE A 355 -8.95 18.77 -2.74
N ILE A 356 -8.42 17.71 -3.34
CA ILE A 356 -8.78 17.30 -4.69
C ILE A 356 -10.07 16.46 -4.60
N PRO A 357 -11.17 16.89 -5.24
CA PRO A 357 -12.44 16.19 -5.17
C PRO A 357 -12.43 14.91 -6.02
N THR A 358 -13.33 14.00 -5.71
CA THR A 358 -13.46 12.68 -6.35
C THR A 358 -13.55 12.75 -7.87
N GLU A 359 -14.26 13.74 -8.44
CA GLU A 359 -14.38 13.88 -9.89
C GLU A 359 -13.04 14.16 -10.59
N GLN A 360 -12.21 15.03 -10.00
CA GLN A 360 -10.86 15.31 -10.50
C GLN A 360 -9.96 14.08 -10.33
N ILE A 361 -10.09 13.34 -9.23
CA ILE A 361 -9.36 12.09 -9.03
C ILE A 361 -9.72 11.07 -10.12
N ARG A 362 -11.01 10.87 -10.41
CA ARG A 362 -11.46 9.97 -11.48
C ARG A 362 -10.92 10.42 -12.84
N ALA A 363 -10.89 11.73 -13.12
CA ALA A 363 -10.30 12.27 -14.35
C ALA A 363 -8.80 11.95 -14.46
N ILE A 364 -8.02 12.14 -13.39
CA ILE A 364 -6.58 11.79 -13.36
C ILE A 364 -6.39 10.30 -13.61
N ARG A 365 -7.15 9.44 -12.91
CA ARG A 365 -7.08 7.98 -13.06
C ARG A 365 -7.44 7.49 -14.46
N SER A 366 -8.34 8.20 -15.15
CA SER A 366 -8.70 7.88 -16.54
C SER A 366 -7.63 8.29 -17.56
N ARG A 367 -6.70 9.17 -17.18
CA ARG A 367 -5.67 9.73 -18.06
C ARG A 367 -4.28 9.18 -17.79
N TYR A 368 -3.97 8.88 -16.54
CA TYR A 368 -2.62 8.53 -16.11
C TYR A 368 -2.60 7.25 -15.28
N GLN A 369 -1.61 6.42 -15.57
CA GLN A 369 -1.29 5.26 -14.74
C GLN A 369 0.22 5.16 -14.56
N CYS A 370 0.67 5.15 -13.31
CA CYS A 370 2.08 4.95 -12.98
C CYS A 370 2.29 3.58 -12.33
N ASP A 371 3.44 2.97 -12.62
CA ASP A 371 3.84 1.70 -12.02
C ASP A 371 4.65 1.84 -10.71
N CYS A 372 4.68 3.03 -10.10
CA CYS A 372 5.36 3.26 -8.84
C CYS A 372 4.48 2.92 -7.63
N ASN A 373 5.10 2.43 -6.55
CA ASN A 373 4.40 2.08 -5.31
C ASN A 373 3.57 3.26 -4.75
N GLY A 374 4.03 4.50 -4.91
CA GLY A 374 3.30 5.68 -4.46
C GLY A 374 1.92 5.83 -5.12
N PHE A 375 1.83 5.56 -6.43
CA PHE A 375 0.55 5.63 -7.17
C PHE A 375 -0.39 4.49 -6.77
N TRP A 376 0.16 3.30 -6.58
CA TRP A 376 -0.59 2.13 -6.16
C TRP A 376 -1.05 2.20 -4.70
N THR A 377 -0.31 2.90 -3.84
CA THR A 377 -0.69 3.15 -2.45
C THR A 377 -1.77 4.22 -2.32
N SER A 378 -1.62 5.36 -3.01
CA SER A 378 -2.63 6.43 -2.98
C SER A 378 -3.89 6.07 -3.78
N GLY A 379 -3.73 5.22 -4.79
CA GLY A 379 -4.73 4.87 -5.77
C GLY A 379 -4.88 5.87 -6.90
N TRP A 380 -4.18 7.02 -6.92
CA TRP A 380 -4.42 8.00 -7.99
C TRP A 380 -3.31 9.01 -8.23
N LEU A 381 -2.40 9.20 -7.27
CA LEU A 381 -1.36 10.23 -7.35
C LEU A 381 0.01 9.73 -6.92
N CYS A 382 1.02 10.20 -7.62
CA CYS A 382 2.40 10.16 -7.18
C CYS A 382 3.16 11.35 -7.79
N SER A 383 4.42 11.54 -7.37
CA SER A 383 5.30 12.57 -7.94
C SER A 383 5.57 12.36 -9.44
N HIS A 384 5.57 11.12 -9.93
CA HIS A 384 5.74 10.83 -11.36
C HIS A 384 4.53 11.28 -12.18
N VAL A 385 3.31 11.03 -11.70
CA VAL A 385 2.06 11.50 -12.34
C VAL A 385 2.01 13.02 -12.35
N LEU A 386 2.34 13.68 -11.23
CA LEU A 386 2.42 15.15 -11.19
C LEU A 386 3.45 15.72 -12.18
N ALA A 387 4.60 15.06 -12.34
CA ALA A 387 5.59 15.44 -13.33
C ALA A 387 5.05 15.29 -14.76
N ALA A 388 4.38 14.16 -15.07
CA ALA A 388 3.75 13.94 -16.36
C ALA A 388 2.66 14.98 -16.66
N MET A 389 1.78 15.26 -15.70
CA MET A 389 0.75 16.31 -15.83
C MET A 389 1.36 17.69 -16.09
N SER A 390 2.46 18.03 -15.42
CA SER A 390 3.18 19.28 -15.68
C SER A 390 3.82 19.32 -17.07
N LEU A 391 4.34 18.20 -17.57
CA LEU A 391 4.92 18.08 -18.91
C LEU A 391 3.85 18.10 -20.02
N MET A 392 2.61 17.76 -19.68
CA MET A 392 1.43 17.84 -20.54
C MET A 392 0.69 19.18 -20.40
N GLU A 393 1.22 20.12 -19.61
CA GLU A 393 0.61 21.44 -19.33
C GLU A 393 -0.76 21.38 -18.62
N GLU A 394 -1.09 20.24 -18.01
CA GLU A 394 -2.34 20.02 -17.26
C GLU A 394 -2.23 20.41 -15.78
N TYR A 395 -1.04 20.73 -15.28
CA TYR A 395 -0.80 21.14 -13.88
C TYR A 395 0.30 22.19 -13.75
N ASP A 396 0.01 23.28 -13.03
CA ASP A 396 0.98 24.36 -12.78
C ASP A 396 1.89 24.02 -11.59
N LEU A 397 2.89 23.19 -11.87
CA LEU A 397 3.89 22.78 -10.88
C LEU A 397 4.73 23.95 -10.36
N LYS A 398 4.95 24.99 -11.17
CA LYS A 398 5.74 26.16 -10.75
C LYS A 398 5.01 26.91 -9.64
N THR A 399 3.72 27.19 -9.85
CA THR A 399 2.88 27.85 -8.85
C THR A 399 2.69 26.96 -7.62
N ALA A 400 2.51 25.65 -7.80
CA ALA A 400 2.39 24.71 -6.67
C ALA A 400 3.60 24.75 -5.73
N VAL A 401 4.82 24.79 -6.29
CA VAL A 401 6.08 24.85 -5.53
C VAL A 401 6.16 26.12 -4.68
N LEU A 402 5.65 27.25 -5.18
CA LEU A 402 5.62 28.53 -4.46
C LEU A 402 4.64 28.51 -3.27
N HIS A 403 3.58 27.71 -3.36
CA HIS A 403 2.57 27.56 -2.31
C HIS A 403 2.94 26.51 -1.26
N LEU A 404 4.04 25.77 -1.44
CA LEU A 404 4.52 24.85 -0.41
C LEU A 404 4.86 25.65 0.84
N PRO A 405 4.38 25.25 2.02
CA PRO A 405 4.73 25.94 3.25
C PRO A 405 6.26 25.94 3.38
N THR A 406 6.86 27.13 3.37
CA THR A 406 8.29 27.29 3.65
C THR A 406 8.56 26.60 4.97
N ARG A 407 9.36 25.52 4.90
CA ARG A 407 9.76 24.65 6.01
C ARG A 407 9.79 25.48 7.30
N LYS A 408 8.83 25.27 8.23
CA LYS A 408 9.03 25.75 9.61
C LYS A 408 10.41 25.23 9.99
N LYS A 409 11.31 26.14 10.41
CA LYS A 409 12.61 25.76 10.99
C LYS A 409 12.33 24.54 11.85
N SER A 410 13.02 23.43 11.59
CA SER A 410 12.90 22.19 12.34
C SER A 410 12.65 22.58 13.78
N GLY A 411 11.45 22.30 14.30
CA GLY A 411 11.20 22.46 15.72
C GLY A 411 12.26 21.60 16.37
N GLY A 412 13.33 22.24 16.85
CA GLY A 412 14.47 21.52 17.39
C GLY A 412 13.89 20.57 18.41
N GLN A 413 14.31 19.30 18.39
CA GLN A 413 14.05 18.41 19.50
C GLN A 413 14.26 19.23 20.76
N ARG A 414 13.21 19.34 21.57
CA ARG A 414 13.33 19.97 22.89
C ARG A 414 14.43 19.15 23.55
N LYS A 415 15.62 19.73 23.71
CA LYS A 415 16.71 19.07 24.42
C LYS A 415 16.11 18.66 25.75
N VAL A 416 16.07 17.36 26.01
CA VAL A 416 15.66 16.84 27.32
C VAL A 416 16.58 17.54 28.32
N ARG A 417 15.99 18.35 29.20
CA ARG A 417 16.75 19.05 30.24
C ARG A 417 17.44 17.98 31.10
N ASN A 418 18.71 18.18 31.39
CA ASN A 418 19.43 17.30 32.31
C ASN A 418 18.78 17.39 33.69
N ALA A 419 18.78 16.30 34.45
CA ALA A 419 18.14 16.19 35.77
C ALA A 419 18.68 17.19 36.84
N LEU A 420 19.68 17.99 36.49
CA LEU A 420 20.35 18.97 37.34
C LEU A 420 20.16 20.42 36.84
N GLN A 421 19.32 20.68 35.83
CA GLN A 421 19.00 22.04 35.42
C GLN A 421 17.87 22.63 36.28
N GLU A 422 18.16 23.72 37.00
CA GLU A 422 17.21 24.46 37.82
C GLU A 422 16.00 24.97 37.00
N ASP A 423 14.82 24.89 37.63
CA ASP A 423 13.53 25.05 36.99
C ASP A 423 12.97 26.47 37.19
N ASP A 424 13.72 27.48 36.75
CA ASP A 424 13.41 28.90 37.01
C ASP A 424 12.08 29.39 36.39
N MET A 425 11.46 28.60 35.51
CA MET A 425 10.29 28.98 34.71
C MET A 425 9.18 27.89 34.65
N GLY A 426 9.24 26.89 35.54
CA GLY A 426 8.27 25.80 35.61
C GLY A 426 6.91 26.21 36.20
N TYR A 427 5.88 25.37 36.04
CA TYR A 427 4.55 25.59 36.63
C TYR A 427 4.60 25.68 38.17
N PHE A 428 5.60 25.04 38.77
CA PHE A 428 5.89 25.05 40.21
C PHE A 428 7.07 25.97 40.59
N ALA A 429 7.50 26.86 39.69
CA ALA A 429 8.53 27.84 40.04
C ALA A 429 8.03 28.70 41.22
N VAL A 430 8.87 28.87 42.24
CA VAL A 430 8.53 29.57 43.48
C VAL A 430 8.00 30.97 43.18
N SER A 431 8.63 31.69 42.24
CA SER A 431 8.22 33.03 41.79
C SER A 431 6.82 33.10 41.18
N LYS A 432 6.33 31.98 40.63
CA LYS A 432 4.98 31.86 40.05
C LYS A 432 3.95 31.48 41.11
N LEU A 433 4.30 30.56 42.01
CA LEU A 433 3.47 30.18 43.16
C LEU A 433 3.26 31.37 44.11
N GLU A 434 4.29 32.19 44.34
CA GLU A 434 4.17 33.43 45.11
C GLU A 434 3.20 34.43 44.48
N LYS A 435 3.22 34.58 43.14
CA LYS A 435 2.27 35.43 42.42
C LYS A 435 0.83 34.92 42.51
N ASP A 436 0.62 33.62 42.42
CA ASP A 436 -0.72 33.02 42.45
C ASP A 436 -1.31 33.03 43.87
N LEU A 437 -0.47 32.87 44.91
CA LEU A 437 -0.89 32.99 46.31
C LEU A 437 -1.30 34.41 46.70
N VAL A 438 -0.70 35.44 46.09
CA VAL A 438 -1.08 36.85 46.32
C VAL A 438 -2.39 37.21 45.59
N LYS A 439 -2.70 36.56 44.47
CA LYS A 439 -3.94 36.80 43.70
C LYS A 439 -5.21 36.24 44.35
N ASN A 440 -5.11 35.17 45.13
CA ASN A 440 -6.28 34.50 45.73
C ASN A 440 -6.75 35.07 47.07
N ARG A 441 -6.35 36.30 47.45
CA ARG A 441 -6.84 36.98 48.67
C ARG A 441 -8.03 37.91 48.46
N GLN A 442 -8.69 37.88 47.30
CA GLN A 442 -9.96 38.60 47.11
C GLN A 442 -11.05 37.64 46.65
N CYS A 443 -11.72 37.05 47.63
CA CYS A 443 -13.06 36.52 47.51
C CYS A 443 -13.85 37.08 48.70
N PRO A 444 -15.10 37.49 48.52
CA PRO A 444 -16.17 37.08 49.41
C PRO A 444 -16.52 35.62 49.15
#